data_AF-A0A930F4U4-F1
#
_entry.id   AF-A0A930F4U4-F1
#
_cell.length_a   1.000
_cell.length_b   1.000
_cell.length_c   1.000
_cell.angle_alpha   90.00
_cell.angle_beta   90.00
_cell.angle_gamma   90.00
#
_symmetry.space_group_name_H-M   'P 1'
#
loop_
_entity.id
_entity.type
_entity.pdbx_description
1 polymer ?
#
loop_
_entity_poly.entity_id
_entity_poly.type
_entity_poly.pdbx_seq_one_letter_code
_entity_poly.pdbx_strand_id
1 'polypeptide(L)'
;MKIEMIKKQIQNLILRIMSVFMVFTLIPYLHVHAESTTITCTNVPGRQVYYVDGIAYDTPESHFLRADGIPAYCIQPKIPEIYHPIGYVGEDPGWTKMSELDQNIMLAYAFFGYGFDGERTDERYLAAQDLIWEYLGTTNIRRATIDTTQKKNEIRSLVEQLRTMPNLQIVEYNHNVKEGSFFTGEIDGNVPIHVMNTNGNLGNFDVVIENGTLVDINGNPVSAVMGNDFYVKVAMGQHAKIRLINKLLSRNDEGGENQIIYRSSINQDVIKAGKLHVDSAEINLHAVGTSLNLIKHDIDTNLQQPQGAAESFEGTSYELFDETTQTTVGMLNVDESGVSNTIDGLYYSHQYTVKEITAPKGYKLDTEKKTVIFNQLPSDTNHISLDVMDDVITGKFRIHKLFVDKHQSALA
;
A
#
# COMPACT_ATOMS: atom_id res chain seq x y z
N MET A 1 18.23 -27.23 -9.21
CA MET A 1 18.50 -26.64 -7.88
C MET A 1 18.14 -25.15 -7.78
N LYS A 2 18.69 -24.24 -8.60
CA LYS A 2 18.33 -22.80 -8.56
C LYS A 2 16.86 -22.47 -8.87
N ILE A 3 16.24 -23.17 -9.83
CA ILE A 3 14.84 -22.91 -10.24
C ILE A 3 13.82 -23.36 -9.17
N GLU A 4 14.09 -24.44 -8.44
CA GLU A 4 13.23 -24.89 -7.33
C GLU A 4 13.35 -24.00 -6.10
N MET A 5 14.54 -23.46 -5.80
CA MET A 5 14.70 -22.44 -4.76
C MET A 5 13.91 -21.17 -5.07
N ILE A 6 13.90 -20.72 -6.33
CA ILE A 6 13.13 -19.54 -6.77
C ILE A 6 11.63 -19.80 -6.67
N LYS A 7 11.14 -20.99 -7.06
CA LYS A 7 9.72 -21.36 -6.88
C LYS A 7 9.31 -21.41 -5.41
N LYS A 8 10.18 -21.89 -4.52
CA LYS A 8 9.92 -21.96 -3.07
C LYS A 8 9.94 -20.58 -2.40
N GLN A 9 10.78 -19.65 -2.89
CA GLN A 9 10.77 -18.25 -2.47
C GLN A 9 9.51 -17.51 -2.93
N ILE A 10 9.05 -17.75 -4.16
CA ILE A 10 7.80 -17.17 -4.69
C ILE A 10 6.57 -17.73 -3.96
N GLN A 11 6.53 -19.03 -3.66
CA GLN A 11 5.45 -19.63 -2.85
C GLN A 11 5.40 -19.07 -1.42
N ASN A 12 6.55 -18.85 -0.78
CA ASN A 12 6.62 -18.24 0.55
C ASN A 12 6.25 -16.75 0.55
N LEU A 13 6.43 -16.04 -0.57
CA LEU A 13 6.01 -14.65 -0.74
C LEU A 13 4.47 -14.56 -0.88
N ILE A 14 3.87 -15.45 -1.67
CA ILE A 14 2.42 -15.56 -1.83
C ILE A 14 1.72 -15.97 -0.51
N LEU A 15 2.33 -16.85 0.28
CA LEU A 15 1.79 -17.25 1.58
C LEU A 15 1.88 -16.15 2.66
N ARG A 16 2.88 -15.26 2.58
CA ARG A 16 3.05 -14.11 3.49
C ARG A 16 2.09 -12.96 3.21
N ILE A 17 1.71 -12.76 1.94
CA ILE A 17 0.64 -11.82 1.55
C ILE A 17 -0.72 -12.27 2.11
N MET A 18 -0.91 -13.57 2.34
CA MET A 18 -2.14 -14.12 2.92
C MET A 18 -2.22 -14.10 4.46
N SER A 19 -1.14 -13.79 5.19
CA SER A 19 -1.09 -13.94 6.65
C SER A 19 -1.24 -12.63 7.46
N VAL A 20 -1.45 -11.49 6.80
CA VAL A 20 -1.68 -10.19 7.49
C VAL A 20 -3.17 -9.80 7.57
N PHE A 21 -4.08 -10.62 7.03
CA PHE A 21 -5.52 -10.32 6.98
C PHE A 21 -6.38 -10.97 8.08
N MET A 22 -5.83 -11.25 9.27
CA MET A 22 -6.57 -12.03 10.30
C MET A 22 -6.82 -11.29 11.62
N VAL A 23 -7.27 -10.03 11.60
CA VAL A 23 -8.05 -9.46 12.71
C VAL A 23 -9.07 -8.44 12.20
N PHE A 24 -10.19 -8.91 11.63
CA PHE A 24 -11.51 -8.24 11.68
C PHE A 24 -12.61 -9.23 11.27
N THR A 25 -12.57 -10.46 11.82
CA THR A 25 -13.67 -11.42 11.70
C THR A 25 -14.38 -11.51 13.04
N LEU A 26 -15.27 -10.57 13.34
CA LEU A 26 -16.31 -10.73 14.37
C LEU A 26 -17.37 -9.61 14.30
N ILE A 27 -17.71 -9.14 13.09
CA ILE A 27 -19.04 -8.57 12.86
C ILE A 27 -19.87 -9.75 12.35
N PRO A 28 -20.96 -10.15 13.03
CA PRO A 28 -21.88 -11.11 12.44
C PRO A 28 -22.36 -10.48 11.13
N TYR A 29 -22.08 -11.14 10.00
CA TYR A 29 -22.68 -10.85 8.72
C TYR A 29 -24.20 -10.96 8.90
N LEU A 30 -24.84 -9.84 9.23
CA LEU A 30 -26.26 -9.65 9.02
C LEU A 30 -26.43 -9.87 7.52
N HIS A 31 -26.96 -11.05 7.16
CA HIS A 31 -27.40 -11.31 5.80
C HIS A 31 -28.50 -10.29 5.54
N VAL A 32 -28.16 -9.22 4.82
CA VAL A 32 -29.15 -8.27 4.33
C VAL A 32 -29.87 -9.02 3.22
N HIS A 33 -30.96 -9.70 3.54
CA HIS A 33 -31.82 -10.32 2.53
C HIS A 33 -32.28 -9.22 1.57
N ALA A 34 -31.82 -9.27 0.33
CA ALA A 34 -32.27 -8.36 -0.71
C ALA A 34 -33.79 -8.53 -0.87
N GLU A 35 -34.52 -7.42 -0.73
CA GLU A 35 -35.97 -7.36 -0.88
C GLU A 35 -36.40 -7.88 -2.26
N SER A 36 -37.56 -8.54 -2.34
CA SER A 36 -38.10 -8.99 -3.64
C SER A 36 -38.34 -7.81 -4.57
N THR A 37 -38.05 -7.97 -5.86
CA THR A 37 -38.23 -6.92 -6.87
C THR A 37 -39.23 -7.32 -7.95
N THR A 38 -39.71 -6.33 -8.70
CA THR A 38 -40.41 -6.52 -9.97
C THR A 38 -39.47 -6.20 -11.12
N ILE A 39 -39.29 -7.17 -12.01
CA ILE A 39 -38.58 -6.94 -13.27
C ILE A 39 -39.57 -6.44 -14.31
N THR A 40 -39.25 -5.30 -14.90
CA THR A 40 -39.96 -4.74 -16.07
C THR A 40 -39.21 -5.12 -17.34
N CYS A 41 -39.97 -5.35 -18.40
CA CYS A 41 -39.46 -5.77 -19.71
C CYS A 41 -40.02 -4.83 -20.78
N THR A 42 -39.15 -4.25 -21.60
CA THR A 42 -39.54 -3.45 -22.77
C THR A 42 -38.98 -4.11 -24.03
N ASN A 43 -39.81 -4.24 -25.07
CA ASN A 43 -39.37 -4.85 -26.32
C ASN A 43 -38.42 -3.91 -27.08
N VAL A 44 -37.29 -4.46 -27.52
CA VAL A 44 -36.35 -3.82 -28.44
C VAL A 44 -36.57 -4.46 -29.82
N PRO A 45 -37.07 -3.69 -30.82
CA PRO A 45 -37.44 -4.24 -32.12
C PRO A 45 -36.28 -4.89 -32.86
N GLY A 46 -36.51 -6.10 -33.37
CA GLY A 46 -35.57 -6.81 -34.23
C GLY A 46 -35.38 -8.27 -33.83
N ARG A 47 -35.53 -9.14 -34.82
CA ARG A 47 -35.31 -10.58 -34.66
C ARG A 47 -33.90 -10.85 -34.14
N GLN A 48 -33.79 -11.69 -33.12
CA GLN A 48 -32.50 -12.18 -32.61
C GLN A 48 -32.42 -13.70 -32.76
N VAL A 49 -31.23 -14.18 -33.13
CA VAL A 49 -30.93 -15.61 -33.24
C VAL A 49 -29.63 -15.88 -32.49
N TYR A 50 -29.62 -16.89 -31.62
CA TYR A 50 -28.44 -17.27 -30.85
C TYR A 50 -28.43 -18.77 -30.55
N TYR A 51 -27.27 -19.30 -30.15
CA TYR A 51 -27.09 -20.73 -29.91
C TYR A 51 -26.57 -20.99 -28.50
N VAL A 52 -27.21 -21.90 -27.78
CA VAL A 52 -26.74 -22.40 -26.47
C VAL A 52 -26.64 -23.92 -26.56
N ASP A 53 -25.47 -24.47 -26.27
CA ASP A 53 -25.19 -25.92 -26.40
C ASP A 53 -25.56 -26.49 -27.78
N GLY A 54 -25.40 -25.69 -28.84
CA GLY A 54 -25.75 -26.07 -30.22
C GLY A 54 -27.24 -25.97 -30.57
N ILE A 55 -28.12 -25.63 -29.63
CA ILE A 55 -29.54 -25.41 -29.86
C ILE A 55 -29.78 -23.96 -30.28
N ALA A 56 -30.48 -23.77 -31.40
CA ALA A 56 -30.85 -22.45 -31.90
C ALA A 56 -32.08 -21.90 -31.17
N TYR A 57 -31.99 -20.65 -30.73
CA TYR A 57 -33.08 -19.85 -30.19
C TYR A 57 -33.32 -18.69 -31.14
N ASP A 58 -34.58 -18.46 -31.50
CA ASP A 58 -35.00 -17.50 -32.52
C ASP A 58 -36.24 -16.76 -32.04
N THR A 59 -36.07 -15.49 -31.65
CA THR A 59 -37.15 -14.67 -31.10
C THR A 59 -37.39 -13.45 -31.99
N PRO A 60 -38.65 -13.00 -32.15
CA PRO A 60 -39.00 -11.91 -33.05
C PRO A 60 -38.45 -10.55 -32.60
N GLU A 61 -38.12 -10.43 -31.32
CA GLU A 61 -37.63 -9.22 -30.66
C GLU A 61 -36.62 -9.55 -29.55
N SER A 62 -35.93 -8.52 -29.09
CA SER A 62 -35.04 -8.57 -27.92
C SER A 62 -35.70 -7.87 -26.74
N HIS A 63 -35.20 -8.07 -25.52
CA HIS A 63 -35.82 -7.51 -24.32
C HIS A 63 -34.85 -6.63 -23.55
N PHE A 64 -35.29 -5.42 -23.21
CA PHE A 64 -34.64 -4.53 -22.25
C PHE A 64 -35.26 -4.74 -20.88
N LEU A 65 -34.45 -5.16 -19.91
CA LEU A 65 -34.90 -5.49 -18.56
C LEU A 65 -34.51 -4.37 -17.57
N ARG A 66 -35.41 -4.06 -16.63
CA ARG A 66 -35.08 -3.23 -15.48
C ARG A 66 -35.58 -3.85 -14.18
N ALA A 67 -34.74 -3.84 -13.15
CA ALA A 67 -35.05 -4.18 -11.77
C ALA A 67 -35.17 -2.88 -10.96
N ASP A 68 -36.34 -2.58 -10.41
CA ASP A 68 -36.58 -1.32 -9.69
C ASP A 68 -36.20 -0.06 -10.49
N GLY A 69 -36.43 -0.10 -11.81
CA GLY A 69 -36.05 0.99 -12.72
C GLY A 69 -34.57 1.05 -13.09
N ILE A 70 -33.70 0.18 -12.54
CA ILE A 70 -32.27 0.09 -12.87
C ILE A 70 -32.06 -0.96 -13.98
N PRO A 71 -31.17 -0.73 -14.97
CA PRO A 71 -30.87 -1.73 -15.99
C PRO A 71 -30.51 -3.09 -15.40
N ALA A 72 -31.09 -4.15 -15.95
CA ALA A 72 -30.79 -5.53 -15.59
C ALA A 72 -30.51 -6.36 -16.85
N TYR A 73 -29.78 -7.46 -16.71
CA TYR A 73 -29.39 -8.32 -17.83
C TYR A 73 -29.71 -9.77 -17.53
N CYS A 74 -30.17 -10.50 -18.53
CA CYS A 74 -30.42 -11.94 -18.42
C CYS A 74 -29.10 -12.70 -18.25
N ILE A 75 -29.08 -13.65 -17.30
CA ILE A 75 -27.96 -14.57 -17.06
C ILE A 75 -28.34 -16.04 -17.32
N GLN A 76 -29.49 -16.29 -17.94
CA GLN A 76 -30.00 -17.62 -18.29
C GLN A 76 -30.51 -17.67 -19.73
N PRO A 77 -29.62 -17.68 -20.73
CA PRO A 77 -30.00 -17.59 -22.15
C PRO A 77 -30.89 -18.74 -22.64
N LYS A 78 -30.95 -19.87 -21.91
CA LYS A 78 -31.81 -21.02 -22.21
C LYS A 78 -33.29 -20.81 -21.87
N ILE A 79 -33.61 -19.80 -21.06
CA ILE A 79 -34.97 -19.47 -20.64
C ILE A 79 -35.36 -18.19 -21.39
N PRO A 80 -36.06 -18.29 -22.54
CA PRO A 80 -36.21 -17.17 -23.46
C PRO A 80 -37.17 -16.06 -23.01
N GLU A 81 -37.98 -16.25 -21.96
CA GLU A 81 -39.15 -15.41 -21.70
C GLU A 81 -39.34 -15.00 -20.22
N ILE A 82 -39.68 -13.73 -20.01
CA ILE A 82 -40.27 -13.21 -18.77
C ILE A 82 -41.77 -13.12 -19.03
N TYR A 83 -42.53 -14.10 -18.55
CA TYR A 83 -43.96 -14.21 -18.84
C TYR A 83 -44.85 -13.51 -17.82
N HIS A 84 -44.35 -13.27 -16.60
CA HIS A 84 -45.19 -12.82 -15.50
C HIS A 84 -44.50 -11.76 -14.62
N PRO A 85 -45.21 -10.68 -14.21
CA PRO A 85 -44.71 -9.66 -13.29
C PRO A 85 -44.53 -10.15 -11.82
N ILE A 86 -44.64 -11.46 -11.57
CA ILE A 86 -44.61 -12.04 -10.21
C ILE A 86 -43.17 -12.22 -9.73
N GLY A 87 -43.00 -11.95 -8.43
CA GLY A 87 -41.78 -11.51 -7.75
C GLY A 87 -40.53 -12.33 -7.99
N TYR A 88 -39.46 -11.61 -8.34
CA TYR A 88 -38.12 -12.12 -8.23
C TYR A 88 -37.70 -12.01 -6.76
N VAL A 89 -37.12 -13.06 -6.23
CA VAL A 89 -36.53 -13.02 -4.88
C VAL A 89 -35.08 -12.61 -5.05
N GLY A 90 -34.68 -11.55 -4.37
CA GLY A 90 -33.27 -11.21 -4.21
C GLY A 90 -32.63 -12.24 -3.30
N GLU A 91 -31.77 -13.09 -3.83
CA GLU A 91 -30.90 -13.93 -3.01
C GLU A 91 -29.50 -13.32 -3.03
N ASP A 92 -29.06 -12.80 -1.89
CA ASP A 92 -27.65 -12.68 -1.55
C ASP A 92 -27.33 -13.89 -0.65
N PRO A 93 -26.50 -14.90 -1.00
CA PRO A 93 -25.89 -15.31 -2.26
C PRO A 93 -26.20 -16.79 -2.64
N GLY A 94 -26.31 -17.09 -3.94
CA GLY A 94 -26.49 -18.47 -4.44
C GLY A 94 -25.43 -18.91 -5.45
N TRP A 95 -24.20 -18.41 -5.33
CA TRP A 95 -23.13 -18.60 -6.30
C TRP A 95 -22.24 -19.83 -6.06
N THR A 96 -22.78 -20.94 -5.55
CA THR A 96 -21.98 -22.15 -5.26
C THR A 96 -21.47 -22.91 -6.51
N LYS A 97 -21.59 -22.36 -7.72
CA LYS A 97 -21.19 -23.00 -8.98
C LYS A 97 -20.26 -22.20 -9.89
N MET A 98 -19.86 -20.98 -9.53
CA MET A 98 -19.09 -20.10 -10.43
C MET A 98 -18.00 -19.34 -9.67
N SER A 99 -16.81 -19.18 -10.26
CA SER A 99 -15.68 -18.57 -9.56
C SER A 99 -15.91 -17.07 -9.34
N GLU A 100 -15.26 -16.49 -8.33
CA GLU A 100 -15.29 -15.05 -8.06
C GLU A 100 -14.83 -14.21 -9.27
N LEU A 101 -13.84 -14.73 -10.01
CA LEU A 101 -13.34 -14.11 -11.24
C LEU A 101 -14.43 -14.02 -12.33
N ASP A 102 -15.18 -15.10 -12.52
CA ASP A 102 -16.27 -15.16 -13.50
C ASP A 102 -17.39 -14.16 -13.16
N GLN A 103 -17.65 -13.99 -11.85
CA GLN A 103 -18.66 -13.06 -11.35
C GLN A 103 -18.24 -11.63 -11.67
N ASN A 104 -17.00 -11.28 -11.33
CA ASN A 104 -16.45 -9.94 -11.53
C ASN A 104 -16.45 -9.53 -13.01
N ILE A 105 -16.23 -10.45 -13.94
CA ILE A 105 -16.28 -10.16 -15.39
C ILE A 105 -17.71 -9.83 -15.85
N MET A 106 -18.70 -10.64 -15.48
CA MET A 106 -20.09 -10.37 -15.87
C MET A 106 -20.64 -9.10 -15.24
N LEU A 107 -20.30 -8.85 -13.97
CA LEU A 107 -20.62 -7.61 -13.27
C LEU A 107 -19.99 -6.41 -13.96
N ALA A 108 -18.75 -6.54 -14.43
CA ALA A 108 -18.09 -5.49 -15.20
C ALA A 108 -18.79 -5.23 -16.54
N TYR A 109 -19.22 -6.27 -17.27
CA TYR A 109 -20.02 -6.07 -18.49
C TYR A 109 -21.35 -5.36 -18.21
N ALA A 110 -22.05 -5.72 -17.14
CA ALA A 110 -23.29 -5.04 -16.75
C ALA A 110 -23.03 -3.57 -16.40
N PHE A 111 -21.95 -3.27 -15.68
CA PHE A 111 -21.55 -1.91 -15.31
C PHE A 111 -21.10 -1.06 -16.50
N PHE A 112 -20.35 -1.61 -17.45
CA PHE A 112 -19.91 -0.88 -18.65
C PHE A 112 -20.99 -0.80 -19.74
N GLY A 113 -22.14 -1.44 -19.52
CA GLY A 113 -23.30 -1.39 -20.40
C GLY A 113 -24.06 -0.07 -20.34
N TYR A 114 -25.39 -0.15 -20.34
CA TYR A 114 -26.29 1.00 -20.40
C TYR A 114 -26.02 2.01 -19.27
N GLY A 115 -25.97 3.31 -19.62
CA GLY A 115 -25.69 4.42 -18.71
C GLY A 115 -24.20 4.72 -18.50
N PHE A 116 -23.30 3.85 -18.94
CA PHE A 116 -21.87 4.15 -18.89
C PHE A 116 -21.56 5.33 -19.81
N ASP A 117 -20.83 6.33 -19.31
CA ASP A 117 -20.58 7.61 -19.99
C ASP A 117 -21.85 8.36 -20.42
N GLY A 118 -22.96 8.10 -19.72
CA GLY A 118 -24.26 8.65 -20.04
C GLY A 118 -24.91 8.05 -21.30
N GLU A 119 -24.32 7.00 -21.90
CA GLU A 119 -24.84 6.38 -23.11
C GLU A 119 -26.05 5.48 -22.82
N ARG A 120 -27.21 5.89 -23.33
CA ARG A 120 -28.53 5.27 -23.07
C ARG A 120 -29.15 4.68 -24.33
N THR A 121 -28.35 3.93 -25.11
CA THR A 121 -28.77 3.32 -26.37
C THR A 121 -29.12 1.84 -26.21
N ASP A 122 -30.07 1.36 -27.02
CA ASP A 122 -30.36 -0.08 -27.10
C ASP A 122 -29.13 -0.86 -27.58
N GLU A 123 -28.30 -0.28 -28.44
CA GLU A 123 -27.02 -0.86 -28.87
C GLU A 123 -26.08 -1.14 -27.68
N ARG A 124 -25.89 -0.16 -26.77
CA ARG A 124 -25.08 -0.31 -25.55
C ARG A 124 -25.62 -1.41 -24.64
N TYR A 125 -26.92 -1.41 -24.42
CA TYR A 125 -27.58 -2.41 -23.59
C TYR A 125 -27.41 -3.82 -24.18
N LEU A 126 -27.75 -3.98 -25.45
CA LEU A 126 -27.68 -5.27 -26.12
C LEU A 126 -26.24 -5.78 -26.28
N ALA A 127 -25.26 -4.89 -26.45
CA ALA A 127 -23.85 -5.28 -26.44
C ALA A 127 -23.41 -5.85 -25.08
N ALA A 128 -23.81 -5.22 -23.96
CA ALA A 128 -23.55 -5.77 -22.64
C ALA A 128 -24.26 -7.12 -22.42
N GLN A 129 -25.52 -7.24 -22.86
CA GLN A 129 -26.28 -8.49 -22.80
C GLN A 129 -25.59 -9.62 -23.60
N ASP A 130 -25.14 -9.32 -24.82
CA ASP A 130 -24.42 -10.25 -25.68
C ASP A 130 -23.12 -10.72 -25.03
N LEU A 131 -22.36 -9.82 -24.41
CA LEU A 131 -21.09 -10.18 -23.73
C LEU A 131 -21.31 -11.09 -22.52
N ILE A 132 -22.36 -10.84 -21.73
CA ILE A 132 -22.75 -11.70 -20.62
C ILE A 132 -23.13 -13.09 -21.15
N TRP A 133 -23.93 -13.16 -22.21
CA TRP A 133 -24.33 -14.43 -22.81
C TRP A 133 -23.17 -15.18 -23.48
N GLU A 134 -22.27 -14.48 -24.17
CA GLU A 134 -21.03 -15.03 -24.72
C GLU A 134 -20.17 -15.64 -23.60
N TYR A 135 -20.07 -14.95 -22.46
CA TYR A 135 -19.37 -15.46 -21.28
C TYR A 135 -19.99 -16.74 -20.72
N LEU A 136 -21.33 -16.83 -20.75
CA LEU A 136 -22.11 -17.99 -20.32
C LEU A 136 -22.17 -19.11 -21.37
N GLY A 137 -21.40 -19.02 -22.46
CA GLY A 137 -21.28 -20.07 -23.48
C GLY A 137 -22.27 -19.95 -24.65
N THR A 138 -22.98 -18.84 -24.76
CA THR A 138 -23.82 -18.54 -25.93
C THR A 138 -22.93 -18.20 -27.13
N THR A 139 -23.27 -18.72 -28.30
CA THR A 139 -22.50 -18.53 -29.53
C THR A 139 -23.37 -18.02 -30.67
N ASN A 140 -22.72 -17.46 -31.70
CA ASN A 140 -23.37 -17.00 -32.94
C ASN A 140 -24.58 -16.08 -32.71
N ILE A 141 -24.48 -15.17 -31.73
CA ILE A 141 -25.52 -14.18 -31.45
C ILE A 141 -25.62 -13.22 -32.66
N ARG A 142 -26.81 -13.14 -33.26
CA ARG A 142 -27.12 -12.27 -34.40
C ARG A 142 -28.37 -11.48 -34.11
N ARG A 143 -28.33 -10.19 -34.42
CA ARG A 143 -29.44 -9.23 -34.26
C ARG A 143 -29.74 -8.62 -35.62
N ALA A 144 -31.02 -8.64 -36.02
CA ALA A 144 -31.41 -8.26 -37.38
C ALA A 144 -31.32 -6.74 -37.65
N THR A 145 -31.48 -5.92 -36.62
CA THR A 145 -31.65 -4.47 -36.72
C THR A 145 -30.55 -3.66 -36.06
N ILE A 146 -29.91 -4.18 -35.00
CA ILE A 146 -28.91 -3.48 -34.19
C ILE A 146 -27.60 -4.26 -34.27
N ASP A 147 -26.54 -3.65 -34.79
CA ASP A 147 -25.20 -4.23 -34.77
C ASP A 147 -24.51 -3.89 -33.44
N THR A 148 -24.19 -4.89 -32.64
CA THR A 148 -23.53 -4.72 -31.33
C THR A 148 -22.01 -4.82 -31.41
N THR A 149 -21.42 -5.11 -32.59
CA THR A 149 -20.01 -5.49 -32.74
C THR A 149 -19.06 -4.44 -32.21
N GLN A 150 -19.23 -3.18 -32.62
CA GLN A 150 -18.37 -2.08 -32.18
C GLN A 150 -18.48 -1.89 -30.67
N LYS A 151 -19.71 -1.90 -30.15
CA LYS A 151 -19.97 -1.62 -28.74
C LYS A 151 -19.51 -2.73 -27.81
N LYS A 152 -19.56 -3.99 -28.25
CA LYS A 152 -18.93 -5.11 -27.55
C LYS A 152 -17.42 -4.94 -27.42
N ASN A 153 -16.74 -4.50 -28.49
CA ASN A 153 -15.30 -4.26 -28.45
C ASN A 153 -14.93 -3.12 -27.49
N GLU A 154 -15.74 -2.06 -27.47
CA GLU A 154 -15.58 -0.94 -26.54
C GLU A 154 -15.70 -1.42 -25.07
N ILE A 155 -16.78 -2.15 -24.75
CA ILE A 155 -16.99 -2.68 -23.40
C ILE A 155 -15.86 -3.64 -23.00
N ARG A 156 -15.41 -4.53 -23.90
CA ARG A 156 -14.25 -5.41 -23.62
C ARG A 156 -12.99 -4.60 -23.31
N SER A 157 -12.72 -3.52 -24.04
CA SER A 157 -11.58 -2.65 -23.77
C SER A 157 -11.69 -1.98 -22.40
N LEU A 158 -12.89 -1.53 -22.00
CA LEU A 158 -13.13 -0.94 -20.67
C LEU A 158 -12.91 -1.96 -19.55
N VAL A 159 -13.35 -3.21 -19.73
CA VAL A 159 -13.08 -4.30 -18.77
C VAL A 159 -11.58 -4.56 -18.63
N GLU A 160 -10.83 -4.61 -19.74
CA GLU A 160 -9.38 -4.79 -19.68
C GLU A 160 -8.67 -3.59 -19.03
N GLN A 161 -9.11 -2.37 -19.30
CA GLN A 161 -8.60 -1.17 -18.63
C GLN A 161 -8.88 -1.20 -17.11
N LEU A 162 -10.07 -1.65 -16.70
CA LEU A 162 -10.43 -1.80 -15.29
C LEU A 162 -9.51 -2.79 -14.56
N ARG A 163 -9.16 -3.90 -15.22
CA ARG A 163 -8.31 -4.97 -14.67
C ARG A 163 -6.82 -4.61 -14.63
N THR A 164 -6.41 -3.57 -15.34
CA THR A 164 -5.01 -3.17 -15.42
C THR A 164 -4.64 -2.29 -14.23
N MET A 165 -4.03 -2.89 -13.20
CA MET A 165 -3.53 -2.18 -12.01
C MET A 165 -2.34 -1.27 -12.34
N PRO A 166 -2.12 -0.19 -11.57
CA PRO A 166 -0.90 0.61 -11.66
C PRO A 166 0.28 -0.17 -11.05
N ASN A 167 1.47 -0.04 -11.65
CA ASN A 167 2.67 -0.71 -11.15
C ASN A 167 3.54 0.29 -10.40
N LEU A 168 3.36 0.35 -9.09
CA LEU A 168 3.93 1.37 -8.24
C LEU A 168 5.31 0.98 -7.72
N GLN A 169 6.23 1.94 -7.75
CA GLN A 169 7.52 1.89 -7.10
C GLN A 169 7.64 3.07 -6.15
N ILE A 170 8.04 2.79 -4.92
CA ILE A 170 8.32 3.81 -3.92
C ILE A 170 9.83 3.93 -3.82
N VAL A 171 10.34 5.10 -4.19
CA VAL A 171 11.77 5.40 -4.12
C VAL A 171 12.01 6.24 -2.87
N GLU A 172 12.65 5.61 -1.88
CA GLU A 172 13.12 6.32 -0.70
C GLU A 172 14.44 7.03 -0.98
N TYR A 173 14.80 8.00 -0.13
CA TYR A 173 15.99 8.83 -0.33
C TYR A 173 17.30 8.03 -0.37
N ASN A 174 17.35 6.88 0.31
CA ASN A 174 18.50 5.96 0.29
C ASN A 174 18.55 5.06 -0.95
N HIS A 175 17.73 5.34 -1.97
CA HIS A 175 17.57 4.54 -3.19
C HIS A 175 16.98 3.14 -2.95
N ASN A 176 16.34 2.91 -1.78
CA ASN A 176 15.49 1.74 -1.62
C ASN A 176 14.28 1.86 -2.52
N VAL A 177 14.07 0.80 -3.31
CA VAL A 177 12.88 0.67 -4.15
C VAL A 177 12.00 -0.42 -3.56
N LYS A 178 10.79 -0.03 -3.16
CA LYS A 178 9.74 -0.98 -2.75
C LYS A 178 8.72 -1.04 -3.88
N GLU A 179 8.47 -2.24 -4.41
CA GLU A 179 7.64 -2.44 -5.61
C GLU A 179 6.33 -3.17 -5.30
N GLY A 180 5.25 -2.78 -5.98
CA GLY A 180 3.98 -3.51 -5.99
C GLY A 180 2.76 -2.59 -5.91
N SER A 181 1.60 -3.10 -6.34
CA SER A 181 0.32 -2.38 -6.24
C SER A 181 -0.28 -2.38 -4.83
N PHE A 182 0.29 -3.18 -3.93
CA PHE A 182 -0.05 -3.21 -2.51
C PHE A 182 1.23 -3.11 -1.69
N PHE A 183 1.32 -2.10 -0.84
CA PHE A 183 2.51 -1.85 -0.05
C PHE A 183 2.16 -1.48 1.39
N THR A 184 2.93 -2.00 2.34
CA THR A 184 2.95 -1.52 3.72
C THR A 184 4.40 -1.38 4.18
N GLY A 185 4.78 -0.23 4.72
CA GLY A 185 6.10 -0.10 5.32
C GLY A 185 6.42 1.27 5.88
N GLU A 186 7.58 1.32 6.53
CA GLU A 186 8.14 2.53 7.12
C GLU A 186 8.85 3.39 6.07
N ILE A 187 8.79 4.70 6.25
CA ILE A 187 9.35 5.73 5.39
C ILE A 187 9.96 6.84 6.24
N ASP A 188 10.91 7.61 5.71
CA ASP A 188 11.31 8.88 6.33
C ASP A 188 10.25 9.95 6.07
N GLY A 189 9.37 10.21 7.04
CA GLY A 189 8.33 11.25 6.94
C GLY A 189 8.86 12.69 7.03
N ASN A 190 10.16 12.91 7.18
CA ASN A 190 10.73 14.24 7.07
C ASN A 190 10.86 14.71 5.61
N VAL A 191 10.97 13.77 4.67
CA VAL A 191 11.16 14.06 3.23
C VAL A 191 9.93 13.67 2.42
N PRO A 192 9.64 14.38 1.31
CA PRO A 192 8.68 13.91 0.31
C PRO A 192 9.13 12.58 -0.28
N ILE A 193 8.19 11.64 -0.41
CA ILE A 193 8.44 10.32 -0.97
C ILE A 193 7.95 10.27 -2.40
N HIS A 194 8.80 9.79 -3.30
CA HIS A 194 8.48 9.65 -4.71
C HIS A 194 7.76 8.32 -4.96
N VAL A 195 6.53 8.42 -5.46
CA VAL A 195 5.74 7.27 -5.92
C VAL A 195 5.72 7.31 -7.44
N MET A 196 6.38 6.33 -8.05
CA MET A 196 6.47 6.18 -9.51
C MET A 196 5.50 5.14 -10.00
N ASN A 197 4.74 5.44 -11.06
CA ASN A 197 4.03 4.40 -11.79
C ASN A 197 4.84 3.98 -13.01
N THR A 198 5.24 2.72 -13.10
CA THR A 198 6.17 2.25 -14.16
C THR A 198 5.47 1.81 -15.44
N ASN A 199 4.15 1.59 -15.41
CA ASN A 199 3.39 1.11 -16.58
C ASN A 199 2.58 2.19 -17.31
N GLY A 200 2.75 3.47 -16.94
CA GLY A 200 2.20 4.59 -17.72
C GLY A 200 0.72 4.88 -17.52
N ASN A 201 0.00 4.11 -16.70
CA ASN A 201 -1.47 4.16 -16.65
C ASN A 201 -2.04 5.05 -15.55
N LEU A 202 -1.23 5.90 -14.89
CA LEU A 202 -1.67 6.66 -13.70
C LEU A 202 -2.83 7.61 -14.03
N GLY A 203 -2.91 8.09 -15.27
CA GLY A 203 -4.00 8.94 -15.76
C GLY A 203 -5.40 8.31 -15.60
N ASN A 204 -5.48 6.98 -15.49
CA ASN A 204 -6.73 6.24 -15.29
C ASN A 204 -7.20 6.20 -13.83
N PHE A 205 -6.41 6.74 -12.89
CA PHE A 205 -6.68 6.65 -11.46
C PHE A 205 -6.81 8.04 -10.81
N ASP A 206 -7.72 8.14 -9.85
CA ASP A 206 -7.73 9.19 -8.85
C ASP A 206 -6.85 8.76 -7.68
N VAL A 207 -5.95 9.64 -7.26
CA VAL A 207 -5.07 9.40 -6.11
C VAL A 207 -5.69 10.04 -4.87
N VAL A 208 -6.14 9.21 -3.94
CA VAL A 208 -6.72 9.62 -2.66
C VAL A 208 -5.71 9.38 -1.55
N ILE A 209 -5.41 10.41 -0.76
CA ILE A 209 -4.43 10.35 0.32
C ILE A 209 -5.12 10.65 1.64
N GLU A 210 -5.11 9.69 2.55
CA GLU A 210 -5.56 9.82 3.94
C GLU A 210 -4.34 10.06 4.84
N ASN A 211 -4.39 11.06 5.71
CA ASN A 211 -3.30 11.42 6.66
C ASN A 211 -1.93 11.66 5.99
N GLY A 212 -1.93 12.23 4.79
CA GLY A 212 -0.74 12.66 4.07
C GLY A 212 -1.06 13.86 3.18
N THR A 213 -0.04 14.54 2.68
CA THR A 213 -0.17 15.71 1.80
C THR A 213 0.50 15.43 0.47
N LEU A 214 -0.20 15.72 -0.62
CA LEU A 214 0.38 15.73 -1.96
C LEU A 214 1.28 16.96 -2.10
N VAL A 215 2.53 16.75 -2.51
CA VAL A 215 3.55 17.80 -2.57
C VAL A 215 4.37 17.74 -3.87
N ASP A 216 5.17 18.77 -4.13
CA ASP A 216 6.25 18.74 -5.12
C ASP A 216 7.53 18.10 -4.55
N ILE A 217 8.57 17.99 -5.38
CA ILE A 217 9.89 17.45 -4.98
C ILE A 217 10.53 18.22 -3.81
N ASN A 218 10.17 19.48 -3.61
CA ASN A 218 10.68 20.32 -2.53
C ASN A 218 9.79 20.27 -1.28
N GLY A 219 8.67 19.53 -1.31
CA GLY A 219 7.73 19.41 -0.21
C GLY A 219 6.68 20.51 -0.12
N ASN A 220 6.53 21.35 -1.16
CA ASN A 220 5.45 22.33 -1.21
C ASN A 220 4.14 21.66 -1.63
N PRO A 221 2.99 21.98 -1.00
CA PRO A 221 1.70 21.38 -1.35
C PRO A 221 1.32 21.60 -2.81
N VAL A 222 0.77 20.57 -3.46
CA VAL A 222 0.20 20.64 -4.81
C VAL A 222 -1.23 20.10 -4.81
N SER A 223 -2.07 20.59 -5.73
CA SER A 223 -3.51 20.28 -5.74
C SER A 223 -3.88 19.03 -6.53
N ALA A 224 -2.99 18.52 -7.37
CA ALA A 224 -3.26 17.39 -8.24
C ALA A 224 -1.97 16.68 -8.66
N VAL A 225 -2.10 15.39 -8.98
CA VAL A 225 -1.05 14.60 -9.59
C VAL A 225 -0.91 15.01 -11.06
N MET A 226 0.32 15.30 -11.50
CA MET A 226 0.62 15.60 -12.90
C MET A 226 1.58 14.55 -13.45
N GLY A 227 1.25 14.00 -14.62
CA GLY A 227 2.08 12.97 -15.25
C GLY A 227 1.80 11.57 -14.71
N ASN A 228 2.86 10.82 -14.44
CA ASN A 228 2.79 9.39 -14.16
C ASN A 228 3.54 9.00 -12.87
N ASP A 229 3.84 9.99 -12.05
CA ASP A 229 4.45 9.88 -10.73
C ASP A 229 3.97 11.05 -9.85
N PHE A 230 4.21 10.95 -8.55
CA PHE A 230 3.82 11.98 -7.58
C PHE A 230 4.65 11.90 -6.30
N TYR A 231 4.61 12.97 -5.50
CA TYR A 231 5.27 13.01 -4.20
C TYR A 231 4.26 13.14 -3.07
N VAL A 232 4.48 12.39 -1.99
CA VAL A 232 3.66 12.45 -0.78
C VAL A 232 4.52 12.76 0.43
N LYS A 233 4.08 13.70 1.26
CA LYS A 233 4.66 13.98 2.56
C LYS A 233 3.72 13.50 3.66
N VAL A 234 4.28 12.77 4.64
CA VAL A 234 3.55 12.22 5.78
C VAL A 234 4.24 12.73 7.04
N ALA A 235 3.50 13.33 7.97
CA ALA A 235 4.11 13.86 9.19
C ALA A 235 4.67 12.74 10.07
N MET A 236 5.78 13.02 10.76
CA MET A 236 6.42 12.09 11.70
C MET A 236 5.43 11.46 12.68
N GLY A 237 5.55 10.14 12.88
CA GLY A 237 4.69 9.34 13.75
C GLY A 237 3.28 9.10 13.22
N GLN A 238 2.95 9.54 12.00
CA GLN A 238 1.65 9.28 11.38
C GLN A 238 1.68 8.10 10.43
N HIS A 239 0.49 7.52 10.27
CA HIS A 239 0.21 6.53 9.24
C HIS A 239 -0.60 7.19 8.12
N ALA A 240 -0.07 7.12 6.89
CA ALA A 240 -0.80 7.55 5.70
C ALA A 240 -1.29 6.35 4.91
N LYS A 241 -2.44 6.52 4.26
CA LYS A 241 -2.97 5.55 3.30
C LYS A 241 -3.20 6.25 1.97
N ILE A 242 -2.64 5.70 0.90
CA ILE A 242 -2.81 6.20 -0.46
C ILE A 242 -3.58 5.14 -1.24
N ARG A 243 -4.68 5.54 -1.87
CA ARG A 243 -5.53 4.68 -2.69
C ARG A 243 -5.59 5.19 -4.11
N LEU A 244 -5.42 4.31 -5.08
CA LEU A 244 -5.57 4.61 -6.50
C LEU A 244 -6.90 4.05 -6.97
N ILE A 245 -7.91 4.93 -7.06
CA ILE A 245 -9.28 4.56 -7.43
C ILE A 245 -9.42 4.69 -8.94
N ASN A 246 -9.84 3.62 -9.62
CA ASN A 246 -10.00 3.67 -11.07
C ASN A 246 -11.14 4.64 -11.44
N LYS A 247 -10.83 5.65 -12.27
CA LYS A 247 -11.76 6.71 -12.71
C LYS A 247 -12.97 6.16 -13.44
N LEU A 248 -12.89 4.94 -13.98
CA LEU A 248 -14.02 4.28 -14.65
C LEU A 248 -15.19 4.01 -13.69
N LEU A 249 -14.93 3.84 -12.39
CA LEU A 249 -15.91 3.42 -11.40
C LEU A 249 -17.00 4.46 -11.11
N SER A 250 -16.78 5.73 -11.47
CA SER A 250 -17.73 6.82 -11.27
C SER A 250 -18.55 7.19 -12.53
N ARG A 251 -18.35 6.48 -13.64
CA ARG A 251 -18.85 6.88 -14.97
C ARG A 251 -20.17 6.22 -15.39
N ASN A 252 -20.71 5.28 -14.62
CA ASN A 252 -22.06 4.77 -14.85
C ASN A 252 -23.06 5.49 -13.92
N ASP A 253 -24.06 6.15 -14.52
CA ASP A 253 -25.07 6.95 -13.81
C ASP A 253 -26.47 6.29 -13.78
N GLU A 254 -26.64 5.10 -14.38
CA GLU A 254 -27.88 4.34 -14.38
C GLU A 254 -27.85 3.11 -13.46
N GLY A 255 -26.66 2.71 -12.99
CA GLY A 255 -26.49 1.58 -12.07
C GLY A 255 -27.01 1.88 -10.66
N GLY A 256 -27.56 0.86 -10.00
CA GLY A 256 -27.93 0.95 -8.59
C GLY A 256 -26.71 0.98 -7.65
N GLU A 257 -26.95 1.22 -6.36
CA GLU A 257 -25.87 1.19 -5.35
C GLU A 257 -25.21 -0.19 -5.24
N ASN A 258 -26.01 -1.26 -5.35
CA ASN A 258 -25.54 -2.63 -5.22
C ASN A 258 -25.85 -3.42 -6.48
N GLN A 259 -24.93 -4.33 -6.83
CA GLN A 259 -25.16 -5.35 -7.83
C GLN A 259 -25.90 -6.52 -7.18
N ILE A 260 -27.05 -6.89 -7.72
CA ILE A 260 -27.92 -7.92 -7.14
C ILE A 260 -28.33 -8.90 -8.24
N ILE A 261 -28.35 -10.18 -7.92
CA ILE A 261 -29.00 -11.18 -8.77
C ILE A 261 -30.38 -11.48 -8.24
N TYR A 262 -31.30 -11.45 -9.18
CA TYR A 262 -32.70 -11.72 -8.95
C TYR A 262 -33.02 -13.05 -9.61
N ARG A 263 -33.59 -13.95 -8.81
CA ARG A 263 -33.97 -15.28 -9.25
C ARG A 263 -35.46 -15.41 -9.41
N SER A 264 -35.87 -16.22 -10.38
CA SER A 264 -37.26 -16.58 -10.57
C SER A 264 -37.40 -18.09 -10.80
N SER A 265 -38.47 -18.67 -10.24
CA SER A 265 -38.80 -20.08 -10.45
C SER A 265 -39.45 -20.34 -11.82
N ILE A 266 -39.87 -19.28 -12.52
CA ILE A 266 -40.67 -19.36 -13.75
C ILE A 266 -40.13 -18.47 -14.88
N ASN A 267 -39.34 -17.44 -14.55
CA ASN A 267 -38.69 -16.54 -15.51
C ASN A 267 -37.18 -16.75 -15.48
N GLN A 268 -36.46 -16.18 -16.45
CA GLN A 268 -35.01 -16.13 -16.46
C GLN A 268 -34.44 -15.34 -15.26
N ASP A 269 -33.34 -15.81 -14.68
CA ASP A 269 -32.57 -15.05 -13.70
C ASP A 269 -31.92 -13.82 -14.37
N VAL A 270 -31.82 -12.75 -13.59
CA VAL A 270 -31.25 -11.48 -14.06
C VAL A 270 -30.24 -10.91 -13.08
N ILE A 271 -29.26 -10.18 -13.61
CA ILE A 271 -28.29 -9.40 -12.84
C ILE A 271 -28.61 -7.92 -12.98
N LYS A 272 -28.87 -7.25 -11.86
CA LYS A 272 -29.07 -5.80 -11.80
C LYS A 272 -27.72 -5.10 -11.86
N ALA A 273 -27.59 -4.14 -12.79
CA ALA A 273 -26.43 -3.27 -12.86
C ALA A 273 -26.29 -2.46 -11.57
N GLY A 274 -25.06 -2.26 -11.12
CA GLY A 274 -24.79 -1.45 -9.95
C GLY A 274 -23.32 -1.08 -9.85
N LYS A 275 -22.97 -0.33 -8.80
CA LYS A 275 -21.58 0.06 -8.55
C LYS A 275 -20.69 -1.17 -8.45
N LEU A 276 -19.52 -1.09 -9.10
CA LEU A 276 -18.49 -2.11 -8.99
C LEU A 276 -17.64 -1.86 -7.75
N HIS A 277 -17.41 -2.91 -6.98
CA HIS A 277 -16.40 -2.93 -5.94
C HIS A 277 -15.22 -3.75 -6.46
N VAL A 278 -14.16 -3.05 -6.88
CA VAL A 278 -12.90 -3.65 -7.31
C VAL A 278 -11.79 -3.20 -6.39
N ASP A 279 -10.77 -4.05 -6.26
CA ASP A 279 -9.58 -3.68 -5.49
C ASP A 279 -8.92 -2.45 -6.09
N SER A 280 -8.69 -1.45 -5.25
CA SER A 280 -7.82 -0.31 -5.55
C SER A 280 -6.40 -0.65 -5.13
N ALA A 281 -5.40 -0.24 -5.93
CA ALA A 281 -4.03 -0.28 -5.45
C ALA A 281 -3.91 0.57 -4.17
N GLU A 282 -3.23 0.04 -3.16
CA GLU A 282 -3.19 0.62 -1.82
C GLU A 282 -1.76 0.66 -1.30
N ILE A 283 -1.34 1.83 -0.84
CA ILE A 283 -0.05 2.05 -0.19
C ILE A 283 -0.32 2.52 1.23
N ASN A 284 0.16 1.77 2.22
CA ASN A 284 0.11 2.10 3.64
C ASN A 284 1.51 2.49 4.11
N LEU A 285 1.68 3.73 4.55
CA LEU A 285 2.98 4.28 4.95
C LEU A 285 2.99 4.59 6.44
N HIS A 286 4.08 4.26 7.12
CA HIS A 286 4.34 4.69 8.49
C HIS A 286 5.54 5.64 8.50
N ALA A 287 5.30 6.90 8.83
CA ALA A 287 6.34 7.92 8.91
C ALA A 287 7.17 7.76 10.18
N VAL A 288 8.40 7.29 10.01
CA VAL A 288 9.42 7.18 11.07
C VAL A 288 10.59 8.12 10.76
N GLY A 289 11.37 8.48 11.76
CA GLY A 289 12.65 9.17 11.55
C GLY A 289 13.82 8.21 11.71
N THR A 290 15.03 8.73 11.62
CA THR A 290 16.22 8.01 12.05
C THR A 290 16.44 8.17 13.55
N SER A 291 17.27 7.31 14.12
CA SER A 291 17.63 7.40 15.52
C SER A 291 19.12 7.20 15.77
N LEU A 292 19.59 7.77 16.87
CA LEU A 292 20.99 7.76 17.28
C LEU A 292 21.10 7.40 18.76
N ASN A 293 22.00 6.49 19.09
CA ASN A 293 22.58 6.37 20.42
C ASN A 293 24.11 6.34 20.33
N LEU A 294 24.76 6.43 21.48
CA LEU A 294 26.20 6.38 21.62
C LEU A 294 26.61 5.16 22.41
N ILE A 295 27.77 4.61 22.05
CA ILE A 295 28.44 3.56 22.80
C ILE A 295 29.80 4.09 23.23
N LYS A 296 30.03 4.13 24.54
CA LYS A 296 31.22 4.71 25.15
C LYS A 296 32.30 3.65 25.38
N HIS A 297 33.47 3.91 24.82
CA HIS A 297 34.64 3.06 24.90
C HIS A 297 35.79 3.81 25.59
N ASP A 298 36.69 3.04 26.18
CA ASP A 298 38.02 3.51 26.55
C ASP A 298 38.92 3.53 25.29
N ILE A 299 39.66 4.62 25.06
CA ILE A 299 40.43 4.81 23.81
C ILE A 299 41.61 3.83 23.67
N ASP A 300 42.23 3.43 24.78
CA ASP A 300 43.44 2.61 24.79
C ASP A 300 43.11 1.12 24.60
N THR A 301 42.03 0.67 25.22
CA THR A 301 41.59 -0.73 25.17
C THR A 301 40.52 -1.00 24.12
N ASN A 302 39.81 0.04 23.65
CA ASN A 302 38.64 -0.06 22.79
C ASN A 302 37.53 -0.96 23.37
N LEU A 303 37.41 -1.02 24.70
CA LEU A 303 36.38 -1.78 25.39
C LEU A 303 35.31 -0.86 25.98
N GLN A 304 34.08 -1.37 26.06
CA GLN A 304 32.98 -0.77 26.85
C GLN A 304 33.17 -1.05 28.35
N GLN A 305 34.40 -0.86 28.84
CA GLN A 305 34.74 -1.00 30.25
C GLN A 305 35.71 0.09 30.65
N PRO A 306 35.50 0.76 31.79
CA PRO A 306 36.41 1.78 32.25
C PRO A 306 37.75 1.18 32.71
N GLN A 307 38.84 1.94 32.53
CA GLN A 307 40.19 1.53 32.88
C GLN A 307 40.71 2.25 34.14
N GLY A 308 41.59 1.57 34.87
CA GLY A 308 42.36 2.16 35.97
C GLY A 308 41.51 2.39 37.21
N ALA A 309 41.48 3.63 37.70
CA ALA A 309 40.70 4.02 38.88
C ALA A 309 39.32 4.59 38.53
N ALA A 310 38.95 4.64 37.25
CA ALA A 310 37.61 5.00 36.83
C ALA A 310 36.66 3.82 37.06
N GLU A 311 35.55 4.06 37.76
CA GLU A 311 34.60 3.01 38.18
C GLU A 311 33.45 2.82 37.18
N SER A 312 33.12 3.86 36.39
CA SER A 312 31.99 3.87 35.46
C SER A 312 32.18 4.94 34.36
N PHE A 313 31.47 4.77 33.24
CA PHE A 313 31.27 5.84 32.24
C PHE A 313 30.04 6.71 32.54
N GLU A 314 29.30 6.43 33.60
CA GLU A 314 28.14 7.21 34.02
C GLU A 314 28.52 8.67 34.31
N GLY A 315 27.58 9.58 34.00
CA GLY A 315 27.77 11.02 34.12
C GLY A 315 28.38 11.67 32.88
N THR A 316 28.72 10.85 31.87
CA THR A 316 29.11 11.36 30.55
C THR A 316 27.88 11.89 29.81
N SER A 317 28.01 13.05 29.17
CA SER A 317 26.92 13.66 28.39
C SER A 317 27.45 14.28 27.10
N TYR A 318 26.72 14.06 26.02
CA TYR A 318 26.98 14.62 24.70
C TYR A 318 25.82 15.48 24.24
N GLU A 319 26.12 16.62 23.63
CA GLU A 319 25.14 17.44 22.91
C GLU A 319 25.00 16.91 21.48
N LEU A 320 23.77 16.64 21.04
CA LEU A 320 23.44 16.41 19.63
C LEU A 320 22.97 17.73 19.02
N PHE A 321 23.70 18.21 18.02
CA PHE A 321 23.42 19.45 17.31
C PHE A 321 23.09 19.18 15.84
N ASP A 322 22.01 19.77 15.35
CA ASP A 322 21.64 19.74 13.94
C ASP A 322 22.35 20.89 13.22
N GLU A 323 23.40 20.57 12.46
CA GLU A 323 24.16 21.56 11.70
C GLU A 323 23.36 22.12 10.51
N THR A 324 22.30 21.43 10.08
CA THR A 324 21.45 21.87 8.95
C THR A 324 20.50 22.98 9.39
N THR A 325 19.85 22.79 10.54
CA THR A 325 18.90 23.77 11.10
C THR A 325 19.55 24.75 12.07
N GLN A 326 20.80 24.51 12.46
CA GLN A 326 21.55 25.28 13.45
C GLN A 326 20.86 25.29 14.83
N THR A 327 20.34 24.14 15.24
CA THR A 327 19.63 23.98 16.53
C THR A 327 20.14 22.79 17.34
N THR A 328 20.15 22.92 18.67
CA THR A 328 20.41 21.80 19.57
C THR A 328 19.19 20.89 19.59
N VAL A 329 19.39 19.61 19.28
CA VAL A 329 18.33 18.60 19.27
C VAL A 329 18.07 18.08 20.68
N GLY A 330 19.14 17.78 21.42
CA GLY A 330 19.03 17.22 22.77
C GLY A 330 20.36 16.71 23.32
N MET A 331 20.28 16.04 24.47
CA MET A 331 21.42 15.45 25.17
C MET A 331 21.37 13.92 25.14
N LEU A 332 22.52 13.31 24.89
CA LEU A 332 22.77 11.88 24.98
C LEU A 332 23.58 11.63 26.26
N ASN A 333 22.95 11.02 27.26
CA ASN A 333 23.55 10.74 28.56
C ASN A 333 23.90 9.26 28.65
N VAL A 334 25.14 8.95 29.02
CA VAL A 334 25.67 7.59 29.09
C VAL A 334 25.37 7.00 30.47
N ASP A 335 24.83 5.78 30.47
CA ASP A 335 24.53 5.01 31.68
C ASP A 335 25.73 4.15 32.16
N GLU A 336 25.52 3.37 33.22
CA GLU A 336 26.55 2.49 33.79
C GLU A 336 27.04 1.39 32.82
N SER A 337 26.24 1.04 31.80
CA SER A 337 26.62 0.05 30.78
C SER A 337 27.53 0.63 29.69
N GLY A 338 27.74 1.95 29.70
CA GLY A 338 28.47 2.64 28.65
C GLY A 338 27.62 2.94 27.42
N VAL A 339 26.29 2.84 27.51
CA VAL A 339 25.37 3.14 26.40
C VAL A 339 24.55 4.39 26.73
N SER A 340 24.29 5.24 25.75
CA SER A 340 23.42 6.41 25.96
C SER A 340 21.94 6.10 25.79
N ASN A 341 21.08 7.02 26.25
CA ASN A 341 19.71 7.08 25.74
C ASN A 341 19.70 7.23 24.21
N THR A 342 18.59 6.82 23.58
CA THR A 342 18.35 7.02 22.15
C THR A 342 17.65 8.34 21.91
N ILE A 343 18.01 9.05 20.84
CA ILE A 343 17.22 10.14 20.27
C ILE A 343 16.64 9.66 18.95
N ASP A 344 15.31 9.66 18.84
CA ASP A 344 14.55 9.27 17.66
C ASP A 344 14.03 10.49 16.87
N GLY A 345 13.50 10.25 15.67
CA GLY A 345 12.84 11.28 14.86
C GLY A 345 13.80 12.22 14.11
N LEU A 346 15.06 11.82 13.97
CA LEU A 346 16.08 12.59 13.26
C LEU A 346 15.84 12.54 11.73
N TYR A 347 16.27 13.58 11.04
CA TYR A 347 16.07 13.77 9.60
C TYR A 347 17.17 13.04 8.83
N TYR A 348 16.81 12.16 7.91
CA TYR A 348 17.79 11.39 7.13
C TYR A 348 18.70 12.29 6.27
N SER A 349 18.17 13.42 5.82
CA SER A 349 18.86 14.39 4.96
C SER A 349 19.73 15.40 5.72
N HIS A 350 19.61 15.50 7.05
CA HIS A 350 20.37 16.47 7.83
C HIS A 350 21.75 15.96 8.21
N GLN A 351 22.68 16.89 8.39
CA GLN A 351 23.96 16.64 9.02
C GLN A 351 23.87 16.97 10.51
N TYR A 352 24.29 16.02 11.35
CA TYR A 352 24.35 16.20 12.78
C TYR A 352 25.79 16.16 13.29
N THR A 353 26.03 16.80 14.43
CA THR A 353 27.27 16.61 15.19
C THR A 353 26.96 16.22 16.62
N VAL A 354 27.78 15.33 17.18
CA VAL A 354 27.81 15.07 18.61
C VAL A 354 29.09 15.64 19.20
N LYS A 355 28.96 16.30 20.34
CA LYS A 355 30.08 16.90 21.07
C LYS A 355 29.97 16.55 22.54
N GLU A 356 31.07 16.07 23.13
CA GLU A 356 31.09 15.81 24.57
C GLU A 356 31.02 17.12 25.36
N ILE A 357 30.15 17.13 26.37
CA ILE A 357 29.96 18.28 27.27
C ILE A 357 30.52 17.96 28.66
N THR A 358 30.36 16.72 29.11
CA THR A 358 30.84 16.25 30.41
C THR A 358 31.48 14.88 30.21
N ALA A 359 32.73 14.74 30.65
CA ALA A 359 33.48 13.48 30.64
C ALA A 359 33.23 12.71 31.94
N PRO A 360 33.36 11.37 31.93
CA PRO A 360 33.24 10.57 33.15
C PRO A 360 34.45 10.78 34.07
N LYS A 361 34.25 10.49 35.36
CA LYS A 361 35.31 10.63 36.36
C LYS A 361 36.50 9.74 36.03
N GLY A 362 37.67 10.34 35.89
CA GLY A 362 38.92 9.63 35.57
C GLY A 362 39.30 9.67 34.09
N TYR A 363 38.49 10.31 33.24
CA TYR A 363 38.76 10.52 31.81
C TYR A 363 38.90 11.99 31.46
N LYS A 364 39.61 12.26 30.37
CA LYS A 364 39.73 13.59 29.77
C LYS A 364 38.53 13.86 28.88
N LEU A 365 38.03 15.09 28.91
CA LEU A 365 36.99 15.55 27.99
C LEU A 365 37.46 15.52 26.54
N ASP A 366 36.73 14.81 25.69
CA ASP A 366 36.87 14.85 24.25
C ASP A 366 36.30 16.18 23.72
N THR A 367 37.17 17.02 23.17
CA THR A 367 36.76 18.33 22.63
C THR A 367 36.37 18.27 21.15
N GLU A 368 36.56 17.10 20.51
CA GLU A 368 36.27 16.89 19.10
C GLU A 368 34.75 16.78 18.86
N LYS A 369 34.30 17.37 17.75
CA LYS A 369 32.94 17.16 17.23
C LYS A 369 32.95 15.97 16.28
N LYS A 370 32.12 14.96 16.54
CA LYS A 370 31.94 13.82 15.64
C LYS A 370 30.74 14.06 14.74
N THR A 371 30.91 13.88 13.44
CA THR A 371 29.84 14.09 12.45
C THR A 371 29.02 12.81 12.30
N VAL A 372 27.70 12.95 12.26
CA VAL A 372 26.75 11.86 12.03
C VAL A 372 25.99 12.16 10.73
N ILE A 373 26.04 11.22 9.81
CA ILE A 373 25.41 11.33 8.48
C ILE A 373 24.55 10.08 8.25
N PHE A 374 23.23 10.27 8.21
CA PHE A 374 22.30 9.17 7.98
C PHE A 374 22.20 8.77 6.51
N ASN A 375 22.50 9.68 5.59
CA ASN A 375 22.36 9.44 4.14
C ASN A 375 23.30 8.41 3.50
N GLN A 376 24.18 7.82 4.30
CA GLN A 376 25.10 6.76 3.90
C GLN A 376 24.74 5.40 4.53
N LEU A 377 23.64 5.35 5.29
CA LEU A 377 23.24 4.10 5.93
C LEU A 377 22.81 3.06 4.90
N PRO A 378 23.13 1.78 5.16
CA PRO A 378 22.53 0.67 4.46
C PRO A 378 21.00 0.75 4.45
N SER A 379 20.42 0.21 3.39
CA SER A 379 18.99 0.17 3.11
C SER A 379 18.10 -0.38 4.22
N ASP A 380 18.65 -1.22 5.09
CA ASP A 380 17.92 -2.04 6.06
C ASP A 380 17.98 -1.50 7.50
N THR A 381 18.58 -0.32 7.70
CA THR A 381 18.65 0.33 9.02
C THR A 381 18.35 1.83 8.94
N ASN A 382 17.62 2.31 9.93
CA ASN A 382 17.37 3.73 10.20
C ASN A 382 18.04 4.18 11.52
N HIS A 383 18.91 3.36 12.10
CA HIS A 383 19.55 3.61 13.38
C HIS A 383 21.08 3.64 13.27
N ILE A 384 21.69 4.62 13.94
CA ILE A 384 23.14 4.70 14.16
C ILE A 384 23.43 4.44 15.63
N SER A 385 24.35 3.50 15.87
CA SER A 385 25.03 3.37 17.15
C SER A 385 26.47 3.84 16.97
N LEU A 386 26.79 5.02 17.49
CA LEU A 386 28.07 5.66 17.28
C LEU A 386 29.03 5.38 18.43
N ASP A 387 30.18 4.79 18.11
CA ASP A 387 31.26 4.61 19.08
C ASP A 387 31.92 5.97 19.41
N VAL A 388 32.04 6.26 20.70
CA VAL A 388 32.70 7.45 21.24
C VAL A 388 33.74 7.02 22.29
N MET A 389 34.86 7.74 22.38
CA MET A 389 36.06 7.28 23.08
C MET A 389 36.70 8.43 23.86
N ASP A 390 37.17 8.15 25.07
CA ASP A 390 37.96 9.10 25.86
C ASP A 390 39.28 8.49 26.31
N ASP A 391 40.23 9.38 26.59
CA ASP A 391 41.54 9.08 27.13
C ASP A 391 41.55 9.16 28.66
N VAL A 392 42.13 8.16 29.32
CA VAL A 392 42.23 8.09 30.77
C VAL A 392 43.15 9.20 31.29
N ILE A 393 42.79 9.79 32.44
CA ILE A 393 43.69 10.70 33.16
C ILE A 393 44.81 9.88 33.81
N THR A 394 46.00 9.93 33.23
CA THR A 394 47.17 9.23 33.75
C THR A 394 47.98 10.10 34.72
N GLY A 395 48.37 9.49 35.85
CA GLY A 395 49.33 10.06 36.79
C GLY A 395 50.75 9.60 36.49
N LYS A 396 51.75 10.36 36.96
CA LYS A 396 53.16 9.95 36.91
C LYS A 396 53.75 9.99 38.30
N PHE A 397 54.32 8.89 38.75
CA PHE A 397 55.13 8.85 39.97
C PHE A 397 56.56 8.40 39.66
N ARG A 398 57.50 8.83 40.49
CA ARG A 398 58.92 8.44 40.40
C ARG A 398 59.38 8.00 41.77
N ILE A 399 59.93 6.80 41.86
CA ILE A 399 60.52 6.25 43.08
C ILE A 399 62.02 6.47 43.03
N HIS A 400 62.56 7.19 44.02
CA HIS A 400 64.00 7.31 44.25
C HIS A 400 64.38 6.46 45.46
N LYS A 401 65.10 5.37 45.22
CA LYS A 401 65.62 4.52 46.29
C LYS A 401 66.99 5.05 46.74
N LEU A 402 67.10 5.43 48.01
CA LEU A 402 68.37 5.82 48.63
C LEU A 402 68.90 4.70 49.54
N PHE A 403 70.22 4.63 49.66
CA PHE A 403 70.92 3.90 50.71
C PHE A 403 71.14 4.85 51.89
N VAL A 404 70.89 4.39 53.12
CA VAL A 404 71.16 5.15 54.35
C VAL A 404 72.42 4.56 54.97
N ASP A 405 73.56 5.24 54.85
CA ASP A 405 74.79 4.83 55.52
C ASP A 405 74.63 5.03 57.04
N LYS A 406 74.60 3.91 57.77
CA LYS A 406 74.81 3.92 59.22
C LYS A 406 76.27 3.57 59.52
N HIS A 407 76.95 4.55 60.13
CA HIS A 407 78.22 4.51 60.86
C HIS A 407 79.51 4.86 60.10
N GLN A 408 79.90 6.13 60.23
CA GLN A 408 81.24 6.45 60.73
C GLN A 408 81.22 6.40 62.26
N SER A 409 82.11 5.62 62.86
CA SER A 409 82.75 5.92 64.14
C SER A 409 84.11 5.21 64.20
N ALA A 410 85.13 6.00 64.50
CA ALA A 410 86.55 5.71 64.47
C ALA A 410 87.01 4.74 65.57
N LEU A 411 88.12 4.04 65.34
CA LEU A 411 89.42 4.33 65.97
C LEU A 411 90.53 3.41 65.43
N ALA A 412 91.69 4.05 65.31
CA ALA A 412 93.08 3.60 65.10
C ALA A 412 93.41 2.10 65.09
#